data_AF-A0A7W1KQG9-F1
#
_entry.id   AF-A0A7W1KQG9-F1
#
_cell.length_a   1.000
_cell.length_b   1.000
_cell.length_c   1.000
_cell.angle_alpha   90.00
_cell.angle_beta   90.00
_cell.angle_gamma   90.00
#
_symmetry.space_group_name_H-M   'P 1'
#
loop_
_entity.id
_entity.type
_entity.pdbx_description
1 polymer ?
#
loop_
_entity_poly.entity_id
_entity_poly.type
_entity_poly.pdbx_seq_one_letter_code
_entity_poly.pdbx_strand_id
1 'polypeptide(L)'
;LLPERDAFWTPREEALPIERADYRIPFKGARMMLVGTKRSGQVRWLQSQNEPRKKVRYRDQYIKFAYSSHFPFNLLNQENRCPWDQTLVFRNPQTRVCVGRGGITRGELLEDGTRTEWWAQFGEMRFDVVSRIRVDGEFEHHTHIVNAPVEASGKGIEIVEGSYPLGLADGEEFKQENAAAWQLIRSPRTGHLIITWNVAGYEKMDVTTSFDEDKSRGVNAVYSHMAVNALRTRVAASRIQLTSLHYASPRPLNKQEILRRGAQLAARWKAAAFDGDKSLLVSHLA
;
A
#
# COMPACT_ATOMS: atom_id res chain seq x y z
N LEU A 1 -11.09 23.99 37.97
CA LEU A 1 -10.46 22.74 37.47
C LEU A 1 -11.07 21.56 38.21
N LEU A 2 -11.23 20.41 37.55
CA LEU A 2 -11.68 19.18 38.21
C LEU A 2 -10.61 18.70 39.21
N PRO A 3 -10.99 18.23 40.41
CA PRO A 3 -10.04 17.68 41.39
C PRO A 3 -9.24 16.50 40.82
N GLU A 4 -8.02 16.26 41.31
CA GLU A 4 -7.18 15.14 40.83
C GLU A 4 -7.82 13.75 41.00
N ARG A 5 -8.73 13.61 41.97
CA ARG A 5 -9.48 12.37 42.24
C ARG A 5 -10.85 12.31 41.56
N ASP A 6 -11.12 13.24 40.64
CA ASP A 6 -12.35 13.22 39.87
C ASP A 6 -12.42 11.95 39.01
N ALA A 7 -13.61 11.36 38.90
CA ALA A 7 -13.84 10.15 38.11
C ALA A 7 -13.52 10.33 36.62
N PHE A 8 -13.38 11.57 36.14
CA PHE A 8 -12.85 11.88 34.82
C PHE A 8 -11.36 11.48 34.67
N TRP A 9 -10.54 11.63 35.73
CA TRP A 9 -9.09 11.35 35.70
C TRP A 9 -8.71 9.97 36.24
N THR A 10 -9.54 9.40 37.13
CA THR A 10 -9.27 8.10 37.75
C THR A 10 -10.08 6.91 37.20
N PRO A 11 -10.77 6.97 36.04
CA PRO A 11 -11.52 5.81 35.59
C PRO A 11 -10.52 4.71 35.19
N ARG A 12 -10.88 3.46 35.46
CA ARG A 12 -10.11 2.33 34.95
C ARG A 12 -10.23 2.34 33.43
N GLU A 13 -9.09 2.41 32.74
CA GLU A 13 -9.05 2.36 31.29
C GLU A 13 -9.70 1.05 30.80
N GLU A 14 -10.73 1.18 29.97
CA GLU A 14 -11.34 0.03 29.33
C GLU A 14 -10.43 -0.49 28.21
N ALA A 15 -10.39 -1.81 28.06
CA ALA A 15 -9.63 -2.41 26.97
C ALA A 15 -10.12 -1.89 25.61
N LEU A 16 -9.20 -1.43 24.76
CA LEU A 16 -9.51 -0.97 23.41
C LEU A 16 -10.09 -2.13 22.57
N PRO A 17 -10.89 -1.87 21.52
CA PRO A 17 -11.47 -2.94 20.70
C PRO A 17 -10.43 -3.94 20.18
N ILE A 18 -9.24 -3.45 19.80
CA ILE A 18 -8.13 -4.26 19.30
C ILE A 18 -7.54 -5.21 20.36
N GLU A 19 -7.65 -4.87 21.63
CA GLU A 19 -7.16 -5.71 22.73
C GLU A 19 -8.14 -6.85 23.05
N ARG A 20 -9.40 -6.71 22.64
CA ARG A 20 -10.46 -7.69 22.88
C ARG A 20 -10.42 -8.82 21.85
N ALA A 21 -10.42 -8.50 20.55
CA ALA A 21 -10.44 -9.48 19.46
C ALA A 21 -9.89 -8.93 18.13
N ASP A 22 -9.61 -9.83 17.18
CA ASP A 22 -9.48 -9.46 15.77
C ASP A 22 -10.84 -8.96 15.25
N TYR A 23 -10.84 -7.98 14.35
CA TYR A 23 -12.08 -7.46 13.79
C TYR A 23 -11.92 -6.92 12.36
N ARG A 24 -13.04 -6.89 11.64
CA ARG A 24 -13.22 -6.15 10.38
C ARG A 24 -14.52 -5.37 10.47
N ILE A 25 -14.44 -4.04 10.43
CA ILE A 25 -15.60 -3.17 10.58
C ILE A 25 -15.77 -2.36 9.29
N PRO A 26 -16.80 -2.64 8.48
CA PRO A 26 -17.11 -1.87 7.29
C PRO A 26 -17.94 -0.61 7.64
N PHE A 27 -17.56 0.52 7.07
CA PHE A 27 -18.32 1.77 7.14
C PHE A 27 -18.87 2.08 5.75
N LYS A 28 -20.10 1.63 5.50
CA LYS A 28 -20.72 1.63 4.17
C LYS A 28 -20.77 3.01 3.52
N GLY A 29 -21.10 4.06 4.28
CA GLY A 29 -21.22 5.43 3.76
C GLY A 29 -19.90 5.98 3.22
N ALA A 30 -18.81 5.86 3.98
CA ALA A 30 -17.49 6.33 3.58
C ALA A 30 -16.72 5.32 2.70
N ARG A 31 -17.33 4.16 2.41
CA ARG A 31 -16.74 3.01 1.72
C ARG A 31 -15.33 2.69 2.21
N MET A 32 -15.19 2.64 3.53
CA MET A 32 -13.95 2.37 4.26
C MET A 32 -14.09 1.14 5.15
N MET A 33 -12.96 0.50 5.45
CA MET A 33 -12.88 -0.67 6.32
C MET A 33 -11.78 -0.47 7.35
N LEU A 34 -12.09 -0.73 8.61
CA LEU A 34 -11.08 -0.88 9.67
C LEU A 34 -10.82 -2.35 9.92
N VAL A 35 -9.55 -2.74 9.92
CA VAL A 35 -9.11 -4.10 10.22
C VAL A 35 -8.18 -4.08 11.41
N GLY A 36 -8.56 -4.83 12.45
CA GLY A 36 -7.78 -5.01 13.68
C GLY A 36 -7.19 -6.41 13.77
N THR A 37 -5.89 -6.49 14.09
CA THR A 37 -5.23 -7.74 14.51
C THR A 37 -4.77 -7.64 15.97
N LYS A 38 -5.50 -8.29 16.88
CA LYS A 38 -5.29 -8.28 18.33
C LYS A 38 -3.88 -8.65 18.71
N ARG A 39 -3.36 -9.73 18.10
CA ARG A 39 -2.04 -10.27 18.40
C ARG A 39 -0.94 -9.21 18.30
N SER A 40 -1.01 -8.34 17.30
CA SER A 40 -0.02 -7.30 17.08
C SER A 40 -0.43 -5.92 17.60
N GLY A 41 -1.71 -5.75 17.97
CA GLY A 41 -2.28 -4.44 18.30
C GLY A 41 -2.50 -3.55 17.07
N GLN A 42 -2.23 -4.05 15.87
CA GLN A 42 -2.29 -3.23 14.66
C GLN A 42 -3.73 -3.02 14.21
N VAL A 43 -4.09 -1.75 14.04
CA VAL A 43 -5.28 -1.31 13.30
C VAL A 43 -4.86 -0.75 11.95
N ARG A 44 -5.53 -1.17 10.89
CA ARG A 44 -5.38 -0.67 9.54
C ARG A 44 -6.68 -0.08 9.01
N TRP A 45 -6.54 0.97 8.20
CA TRP A 45 -7.65 1.67 7.57
C TRP A 45 -7.51 1.59 6.06
N LEU A 46 -8.45 0.92 5.41
CA LEU A 46 -8.59 0.85 3.96
C LEU A 46 -9.70 1.77 3.51
N GLN A 47 -9.51 2.50 2.40
CA GLN A 47 -10.50 3.43 1.87
C GLN A 47 -10.60 3.36 0.36
N SER A 48 -11.81 3.15 -0.16
CA SER A 48 -12.06 3.01 -1.60
C SER A 48 -12.43 4.33 -2.31
N GLN A 49 -12.71 5.39 -1.54
CA GLN A 49 -13.15 6.70 -2.07
C GLN A 49 -12.21 7.84 -1.68
N ASN A 50 -10.95 7.51 -1.39
CA ASN A 50 -9.99 8.53 -0.99
C ASN A 50 -9.49 9.33 -2.19
N GLU A 51 -10.17 10.44 -2.48
CA GLU A 51 -9.83 11.30 -3.61
C GLU A 51 -8.64 12.19 -3.25
N PRO A 52 -7.59 12.23 -4.10
CA PRO A 52 -6.49 13.16 -3.92
C PRO A 52 -7.02 14.59 -3.96
N ARG A 53 -6.75 15.36 -2.91
CA ARG A 53 -7.04 16.80 -2.92
C ARG A 53 -6.16 17.47 -4.00
N LYS A 54 -6.74 18.43 -4.74
CA LYS A 54 -6.02 19.22 -5.76
C LYS A 54 -4.76 19.92 -5.25
N LYS A 55 -4.68 20.21 -3.94
CA LYS A 55 -3.49 20.82 -3.33
C LYS A 55 -2.42 19.77 -3.07
N VAL A 56 -1.24 19.98 -3.64
CA VAL A 56 -0.05 19.10 -3.51
C VAL A 56 0.21 18.66 -2.08
N ARG A 57 0.07 19.59 -1.10
CA ARG A 57 0.31 19.32 0.34
C ARG A 57 -0.53 18.20 0.97
N TYR A 58 -1.63 17.84 0.31
CA TYR A 58 -2.57 16.81 0.78
C TYR A 58 -2.56 15.57 -0.09
N ARG A 59 -2.19 15.69 -1.37
CA ARG A 59 -2.17 14.59 -2.34
C ARG A 59 -1.49 13.35 -1.76
N ASP A 60 -0.29 13.52 -1.20
CA ASP A 60 0.54 12.39 -0.76
C ASP A 60 -0.12 11.58 0.36
N GLN A 61 -0.92 12.22 1.21
CA GLN A 61 -1.73 11.52 2.21
C GLN A 61 -2.80 10.70 1.51
N TYR A 62 -3.54 11.29 0.57
CA TYR A 62 -4.77 10.73 0.05
C TYR A 62 -4.62 9.71 -1.10
N ILE A 63 -3.43 9.57 -1.69
CA ILE A 63 -3.18 8.57 -2.76
C ILE A 63 -3.00 7.13 -2.24
N LYS A 64 -2.92 6.93 -0.93
CA LYS A 64 -2.63 5.64 -0.31
C LYS A 64 -3.83 4.68 -0.41
N PHE A 65 -3.55 3.38 -0.44
CA PHE A 65 -4.54 2.29 -0.40
C PHE A 65 -4.98 1.99 1.03
N ALA A 66 -4.01 1.99 1.95
CA ALA A 66 -4.23 1.69 3.34
C ALA A 66 -3.30 2.51 4.24
N TYR A 67 -3.76 2.74 5.48
CA TYR A 67 -2.98 3.34 6.56
C TYR A 67 -2.84 2.37 7.71
N SER A 68 -1.74 2.50 8.45
CA SER A 68 -1.48 1.70 9.64
C SER A 68 -1.35 2.60 10.86
N SER A 69 -1.80 2.09 12.00
CA SER A 69 -1.53 2.67 13.32
C SER A 69 -0.05 2.58 13.75
N HIS A 70 0.73 1.69 13.13
CA HIS A 70 2.10 1.39 13.57
C HIS A 70 3.17 1.68 12.51
N PHE A 71 2.79 1.67 11.23
CA PHE A 71 3.68 2.04 10.14
C PHE A 71 3.34 3.47 9.69
N PRO A 72 4.36 4.32 9.51
CA PRO A 72 4.14 5.68 9.05
C PRO A 72 3.68 5.71 7.58
N PHE A 73 3.54 6.91 7.03
CA PHE A 73 3.47 7.15 5.59
C PHE A 73 4.38 8.32 5.24
N ASN A 74 4.74 8.43 3.97
CA ASN A 74 5.63 9.50 3.51
C ASN A 74 4.87 10.61 2.76
N LEU A 75 5.46 11.81 2.78
CA LEU A 75 5.01 13.05 2.17
C LEU A 75 6.23 13.71 1.48
N LEU A 76 6.12 13.97 0.18
CA LEU A 76 7.11 14.73 -0.60
C LEU A 76 6.73 16.18 -0.78
N ASN A 77 5.42 16.45 -0.89
CA ASN A 77 4.85 17.77 -1.14
C ASN A 77 5.44 18.45 -2.39
N GLN A 78 5.69 17.69 -3.45
CA GLN A 78 6.22 18.16 -4.73
C GLN A 78 5.21 17.94 -5.87
N GLU A 79 5.10 18.87 -6.81
CA GLU A 79 4.06 18.83 -7.85
C GLU A 79 4.16 17.59 -8.74
N ASN A 80 5.35 17.31 -9.28
CA ASN A 80 5.57 16.23 -10.25
C ASN A 80 6.15 14.95 -9.64
N ARG A 81 6.05 14.77 -8.32
CA ARG A 81 6.54 13.59 -7.63
C ARG A 81 5.62 13.21 -6.49
N CYS A 82 5.39 11.92 -6.30
CA CYS A 82 4.63 11.42 -5.16
C CYS A 82 5.33 10.20 -4.53
N PRO A 83 5.14 9.99 -3.23
CA PRO A 83 5.72 8.85 -2.53
C PRO A 83 4.93 7.57 -2.84
N TRP A 84 5.63 6.47 -3.09
CA TRP A 84 5.01 5.20 -3.50
C TRP A 84 4.78 4.18 -2.38
N ASP A 85 4.96 4.53 -1.10
CA ASP A 85 4.49 3.66 0.00
C ASP A 85 2.97 3.49 -0.07
N GLN A 86 2.47 2.26 0.09
CA GLN A 86 1.04 1.92 0.08
C GLN A 86 0.26 2.52 -1.10
N THR A 87 0.85 2.61 -2.28
CA THR A 87 0.18 3.14 -3.47
C THR A 87 0.81 2.58 -4.74
N LEU A 88 0.13 2.77 -5.86
CA LEU A 88 0.63 2.47 -7.20
C LEU A 88 0.81 3.77 -7.96
N VAL A 89 1.98 3.96 -8.55
CA VAL A 89 2.38 5.18 -9.25
C VAL A 89 2.94 4.87 -10.63
N PHE A 90 2.86 5.85 -11.53
CA PHE A 90 3.49 5.84 -12.83
C PHE A 90 4.69 6.78 -12.79
N ARG A 91 5.86 6.28 -13.17
CA ARG A 91 7.13 7.01 -13.07
C ARG A 91 7.89 6.93 -14.37
N ASN A 92 8.55 8.02 -14.76
CA ASN A 92 9.63 7.96 -15.74
C ASN A 92 10.96 8.08 -14.98
N PRO A 93 11.82 7.04 -14.99
CA PRO A 93 13.07 7.07 -14.23
C PRO A 93 14.09 8.09 -14.76
N GLN A 94 14.03 8.42 -16.05
CA GLN A 94 14.92 9.41 -16.67
C GLN A 94 14.56 10.84 -16.27
N THR A 95 13.27 11.22 -16.36
CA THR A 95 12.81 12.57 -16.00
C THR A 95 12.48 12.71 -14.51
N ARG A 96 12.44 11.59 -13.78
CA ARG A 96 12.05 11.47 -12.37
C ARG A 96 10.60 11.90 -12.07
N VAL A 97 9.80 12.20 -13.09
CA VAL A 97 8.37 12.51 -12.93
C VAL A 97 7.66 11.28 -12.42
N CYS A 98 6.80 11.46 -11.41
CA CYS A 98 6.06 10.40 -10.75
C CYS A 98 4.66 10.87 -10.38
N VAL A 99 3.64 10.20 -10.90
CA VAL A 99 2.23 10.54 -10.68
C VAL A 99 1.49 9.35 -10.07
N GLY A 100 0.72 9.61 -9.03
CA GLY A 100 -0.16 8.63 -8.41
C GLY A 100 -1.59 8.84 -8.86
N ARG A 101 -2.52 8.36 -8.05
CA ARG A 101 -3.95 8.61 -8.22
C ARG A 101 -4.24 10.10 -8.41
N GLY A 102 -4.94 10.44 -9.48
CA GLY A 102 -5.42 11.78 -9.83
C GLY A 102 -6.91 12.00 -9.56
N GLY A 103 -7.72 10.93 -9.61
CA GLY A 103 -9.13 10.96 -9.21
C GLY A 103 -9.74 9.57 -9.11
N ILE A 104 -10.91 9.45 -8.49
CA ILE A 104 -11.65 8.19 -8.31
C ILE A 104 -12.94 8.24 -9.11
N THR A 105 -13.15 7.21 -9.93
CA THR A 105 -14.40 7.02 -10.67
C THR A 105 -15.40 6.22 -9.82
N ARG A 106 -14.94 5.18 -9.13
CA ARG A 106 -15.79 4.30 -8.31
C ARG A 106 -15.00 3.69 -7.16
N GLY A 107 -15.62 3.58 -5.99
CA GLY A 107 -15.08 2.84 -4.84
C GLY A 107 -16.10 1.84 -4.31
N GLU A 108 -15.69 0.68 -3.84
CA GLU A 108 -16.58 -0.36 -3.32
C GLU A 108 -15.96 -1.03 -2.10
N LEU A 109 -16.81 -1.42 -1.15
CA LEU A 109 -16.43 -2.32 -0.07
C LEU A 109 -16.63 -3.75 -0.54
N LEU A 110 -15.61 -4.56 -0.31
CA LEU A 110 -15.68 -6.02 -0.39
C LEU A 110 -15.87 -6.55 1.03
N GLU A 111 -16.19 -7.84 1.16
CA GLU A 111 -16.29 -8.51 2.46
C GLU A 111 -14.95 -8.44 3.23
N ASP A 112 -13.84 -8.54 2.51
CA ASP A 112 -12.49 -8.62 3.05
C ASP A 112 -11.57 -7.49 2.57
N GLY A 113 -12.13 -6.39 2.06
CA GLY A 113 -11.31 -5.25 1.64
C GLY A 113 -12.03 -4.22 0.78
N THR A 114 -11.34 -3.70 -0.23
CA THR A 114 -11.84 -2.64 -1.11
C THR A 114 -11.57 -2.90 -2.58
N ARG A 115 -12.43 -2.34 -3.43
CA ARG A 115 -12.20 -2.20 -4.87
C ARG A 115 -12.29 -0.72 -5.24
N THR A 116 -11.34 -0.21 -6.01
CA THR A 116 -11.28 1.19 -6.42
C THR A 116 -10.96 1.28 -7.91
N GLU A 117 -11.80 2.00 -8.66
CA GLU A 117 -11.56 2.44 -10.02
C GLU A 117 -11.09 3.89 -9.98
N TRP A 118 -9.91 4.16 -10.49
CA TRP A 118 -9.27 5.45 -10.41
C TRP A 118 -8.40 5.71 -11.62
N TRP A 119 -8.01 6.96 -11.82
CA TRP A 119 -7.16 7.36 -12.93
C TRP A 119 -5.93 8.13 -12.46
N ALA A 120 -4.87 8.12 -13.27
CA ALA A 120 -3.69 8.97 -13.13
C ALA A 120 -3.39 9.67 -14.44
N GLN A 121 -2.87 10.89 -14.35
CA GLN A 121 -2.51 11.70 -15.50
C GLN A 121 -0.98 11.86 -15.55
N PHE A 122 -0.34 11.40 -16.62
CA PHE A 122 1.10 11.53 -16.87
C PHE A 122 1.31 12.39 -18.13
N GLY A 123 1.49 13.70 -17.97
CA GLY A 123 1.46 14.61 -19.12
C GLY A 123 0.07 14.59 -19.76
N GLU A 124 -0.02 14.27 -21.05
CA GLU A 124 -1.30 14.13 -21.78
C GLU A 124 -1.89 12.70 -21.69
N MET A 125 -1.13 11.74 -21.17
CA MET A 125 -1.55 10.33 -21.08
C MET A 125 -2.39 10.09 -19.83
N ARG A 126 -3.58 9.51 -20.02
CA ARG A 126 -4.45 9.05 -18.94
C ARG A 126 -4.33 7.54 -18.77
N PHE A 127 -4.04 7.12 -17.55
CA PHE A 127 -4.08 5.71 -17.14
C PHE A 127 -5.34 5.49 -16.31
N ASP A 128 -6.11 4.45 -16.63
CA ASP A 128 -7.25 4.02 -15.82
C ASP A 128 -6.91 2.70 -15.11
N VAL A 129 -7.17 2.63 -13.81
CA VAL A 129 -6.73 1.54 -12.95
C VAL A 129 -7.89 1.02 -12.11
N VAL A 130 -8.07 -0.31 -12.13
CA VAL A 130 -8.91 -1.02 -11.17
C VAL A 130 -8.03 -1.70 -10.15
N SER A 131 -8.06 -1.23 -8.91
CA SER A 131 -7.33 -1.83 -7.79
C SER A 131 -8.27 -2.59 -6.86
N ARG A 132 -7.87 -3.79 -6.45
CA ARG A 132 -8.52 -4.57 -5.39
C ARG A 132 -7.51 -4.83 -4.29
N ILE A 133 -7.86 -4.44 -3.07
CA ILE A 133 -7.03 -4.60 -1.88
C ILE A 133 -7.81 -5.48 -0.91
N ARG A 134 -7.36 -6.71 -0.67
CA ARG A 134 -8.03 -7.71 0.20
C ARG A 134 -7.14 -8.09 1.36
N VAL A 135 -7.71 -8.36 2.54
CA VAL A 135 -6.97 -8.51 3.80
C VAL A 135 -7.22 -9.86 4.44
N ASP A 136 -6.15 -10.59 4.75
CA ASP A 136 -6.16 -11.89 5.45
C ASP A 136 -5.20 -11.86 6.65
N GLY A 137 -5.72 -11.65 7.86
CA GLY A 137 -4.87 -11.31 9.00
C GLY A 137 -4.04 -10.08 8.68
N GLU A 138 -2.73 -10.10 8.89
CA GLU A 138 -1.79 -9.01 8.58
C GLU A 138 -1.31 -8.98 7.11
N PHE A 139 -1.85 -9.86 6.27
CA PHE A 139 -1.54 -9.87 4.84
C PHE A 139 -2.49 -8.96 4.07
N GLU A 140 -1.95 -8.27 3.06
CA GLU A 140 -2.68 -7.46 2.09
C GLU A 140 -2.39 -8.00 0.68
N HIS A 141 -3.47 -8.34 -0.02
CA HIS A 141 -3.46 -8.81 -1.39
C HIS A 141 -3.84 -7.66 -2.29
N HIS A 142 -2.91 -7.24 -3.14
CA HIS A 142 -3.18 -6.17 -4.08
C HIS A 142 -3.25 -6.74 -5.49
N THR A 143 -4.29 -6.34 -6.21
CA THR A 143 -4.45 -6.68 -7.63
C THR A 143 -4.80 -5.42 -8.38
N HIS A 144 -4.06 -5.15 -9.45
CA HIS A 144 -4.29 -3.98 -10.30
C HIS A 144 -4.50 -4.42 -11.74
N ILE A 145 -5.54 -3.90 -12.36
CA ILE A 145 -5.70 -3.93 -13.81
C ILE A 145 -5.48 -2.50 -14.28
N VAL A 146 -4.40 -2.28 -15.01
CA VAL A 146 -3.99 -0.99 -15.54
C VAL A 146 -4.30 -0.97 -17.03
N ASN A 147 -5.16 -0.05 -17.43
CA ASN A 147 -5.40 0.29 -18.82
C ASN A 147 -4.52 1.51 -19.15
N ALA A 148 -3.45 1.28 -19.89
CA ALA A 148 -2.52 2.28 -20.36
C ALA A 148 -2.89 2.72 -21.78
N PRO A 149 -2.73 4.02 -22.10
CA PRO A 149 -2.94 4.48 -23.46
C PRO A 149 -1.83 3.94 -24.37
N VAL A 150 -2.12 3.74 -25.65
CA VAL A 150 -1.24 3.02 -26.59
C VAL A 150 0.14 3.70 -26.69
N GLU A 151 0.13 5.03 -26.68
CA GLU A 151 1.32 5.89 -26.75
C GLU A 151 2.23 5.81 -25.52
N ALA A 152 1.78 5.22 -24.41
CA ALA A 152 2.62 5.02 -23.22
C ALA A 152 3.65 3.90 -23.41
N SER A 153 3.36 2.92 -24.27
CA SER A 153 4.28 1.82 -24.55
C SER A 153 5.56 2.34 -25.22
N GLY A 154 6.71 1.92 -24.71
CA GLY A 154 8.02 2.35 -25.23
C GLY A 154 8.47 3.75 -24.78
N LYS A 155 7.69 4.49 -23.98
CA LYS A 155 8.08 5.81 -23.44
C LYS A 155 8.94 5.74 -22.17
N GLY A 156 9.39 4.55 -21.79
CA GLY A 156 10.17 4.34 -20.57
C GLY A 156 9.39 4.57 -19.28
N ILE A 157 8.05 4.51 -19.32
CA ILE A 157 7.22 4.64 -18.12
C ILE A 157 7.24 3.32 -17.35
N GLU A 158 7.50 3.39 -16.06
CA GLU A 158 7.41 2.31 -15.09
C GLU A 158 6.13 2.45 -14.26
N ILE A 159 5.54 1.31 -13.92
CA ILE A 159 4.55 1.19 -12.85
C ILE A 159 5.31 0.75 -11.59
N VAL A 160 5.13 1.47 -10.50
CA VAL A 160 5.77 1.18 -9.21
C VAL A 160 4.70 1.04 -8.13
N GLU A 161 4.76 -0.05 -7.38
CA GLU A 161 3.96 -0.26 -6.17
C GLU A 161 4.87 -0.39 -4.96
N GLY A 162 4.52 0.25 -3.85
CA GLY A 162 5.29 0.13 -2.60
C GLY A 162 4.49 -0.42 -1.43
N SER A 163 5.19 -1.10 -0.53
CA SER A 163 4.68 -1.53 0.78
C SER A 163 4.42 -0.35 1.73
N TYR A 164 4.02 -0.63 2.97
CA TYR A 164 4.22 0.35 4.05
C TYR A 164 5.70 0.78 4.13
N PRO A 165 6.01 2.00 4.60
CA PRO A 165 7.36 2.36 4.98
C PRO A 165 7.67 1.77 6.36
N LEU A 166 8.89 1.28 6.53
CA LEU A 166 9.34 0.69 7.80
C LEU A 166 9.38 1.73 8.94
N GLY A 167 9.75 2.98 8.62
CA GLY A 167 9.98 4.05 9.60
C GLY A 167 11.27 3.82 10.38
N LEU A 168 12.28 4.65 10.13
CA LEU A 168 13.62 4.48 10.70
C LEU A 168 14.09 5.77 11.36
N ALA A 169 14.53 5.66 12.61
CA ALA A 169 15.12 6.78 13.35
C ALA A 169 16.44 7.24 12.71
N ASP A 170 16.96 8.40 13.12
CA ASP A 170 18.19 8.91 12.52
C ASP A 170 19.38 7.98 12.82
N GLY A 171 20.15 7.66 11.77
CA GLY A 171 21.23 6.68 11.83
C GLY A 171 20.78 5.22 11.97
N GLU A 172 19.48 4.91 11.96
CA GLU A 172 18.99 3.54 12.05
C GLU A 172 19.11 2.82 10.70
N GLU A 173 19.88 1.73 10.68
CA GLU A 173 19.91 0.78 9.57
C GLU A 173 18.80 -0.27 9.71
N PHE A 174 18.36 -0.82 8.58
CA PHE A 174 17.41 -1.93 8.55
C PHE A 174 18.10 -3.23 8.13
N LYS A 175 17.59 -4.36 8.65
CA LYS A 175 17.97 -5.69 8.16
C LYS A 175 17.17 -6.01 6.91
N GLN A 176 17.86 -6.55 5.92
CA GLN A 176 17.27 -6.98 4.66
C GLN A 176 17.53 -8.47 4.44
N GLU A 177 16.52 -9.18 3.97
CA GLU A 177 16.64 -10.53 3.43
C GLU A 177 15.79 -10.63 2.17
N ASN A 178 16.20 -11.44 1.20
CA ASN A 178 15.41 -11.63 -0.02
C ASN A 178 15.57 -13.05 -0.59
N ALA A 179 14.60 -13.39 -1.42
CA ALA A 179 14.61 -14.54 -2.30
C ALA A 179 13.98 -14.16 -3.64
N ALA A 180 13.98 -15.07 -4.62
CA ALA A 180 13.41 -14.81 -5.94
C ALA A 180 11.94 -14.32 -5.88
N ALA A 181 11.16 -14.80 -4.90
CA ALA A 181 9.73 -14.50 -4.80
C ALA A 181 9.37 -13.43 -3.77
N TRP A 182 10.27 -13.06 -2.85
CA TRP A 182 9.95 -12.13 -1.75
C TRP A 182 11.12 -11.27 -1.28
N GLN A 183 10.79 -10.11 -0.72
CA GLN A 183 11.71 -9.13 -0.14
C GLN A 183 11.26 -8.82 1.29
N LEU A 184 12.19 -8.87 2.26
CA LEU A 184 11.97 -8.59 3.67
C LEU A 184 12.82 -7.42 4.11
N ILE A 185 12.22 -6.50 4.86
CA ILE A 185 12.91 -5.46 5.62
C ILE A 185 12.44 -5.46 7.08
N ARG A 186 13.37 -5.23 8.02
CA ARG A 186 13.08 -5.21 9.45
C ARG A 186 13.88 -4.13 10.17
N SER A 187 13.22 -3.38 11.05
CA SER A 187 13.87 -2.46 11.98
C SER A 187 14.43 -3.25 13.16
N PRO A 188 15.76 -3.23 13.41
CA PRO A 188 16.35 -3.87 14.59
C PRO A 188 15.88 -3.22 15.89
N ARG A 189 15.57 -1.91 15.85
CA ARG A 189 15.18 -1.13 17.02
C ARG A 189 13.75 -1.43 17.47
N THR A 190 12.80 -1.39 16.55
CA THR A 190 11.36 -1.55 16.87
C THR A 190 10.89 -2.99 16.72
N GLY A 191 11.62 -3.82 15.98
CA GLY A 191 11.19 -5.15 15.60
C GLY A 191 10.15 -5.17 14.48
N HIS A 192 9.68 -4.01 14.01
CA HIS A 192 8.74 -3.89 12.90
C HIS A 192 9.30 -4.62 11.66
N LEU A 193 8.43 -5.34 10.97
CA LEU A 193 8.81 -6.13 9.80
C LEU A 193 7.80 -5.96 8.69
N ILE A 194 8.33 -5.84 7.47
CA ILE A 194 7.58 -5.81 6.22
C ILE A 194 8.14 -6.89 5.29
N ILE A 195 7.24 -7.65 4.65
CA ILE A 195 7.60 -8.58 3.57
C ILE A 195 6.69 -8.29 2.37
N THR A 196 7.25 -8.40 1.17
CA THR A 196 6.49 -8.26 -0.08
C THR A 196 6.82 -9.43 -0.98
N TRP A 197 5.80 -10.01 -1.61
CA TRP A 197 5.94 -11.05 -2.62
C TRP A 197 5.52 -10.50 -3.99
N ASN A 198 6.35 -10.78 -4.99
CA ASN A 198 5.97 -10.58 -6.39
C ASN A 198 5.16 -11.80 -6.85
N VAL A 199 3.83 -11.65 -6.97
CA VAL A 199 2.94 -12.76 -7.35
C VAL A 199 2.80 -12.87 -8.87
N ALA A 200 2.55 -11.75 -9.56
CA ALA A 200 2.45 -11.69 -11.00
C ALA A 200 2.63 -10.26 -11.55
N GLY A 201 3.17 -10.17 -12.78
CA GLY A 201 3.20 -8.95 -13.60
C GLY A 201 4.34 -7.97 -13.31
N TYR A 202 4.98 -8.05 -12.14
CA TYR A 202 6.17 -7.25 -11.83
C TYR A 202 7.46 -7.91 -12.32
N GLU A 203 8.35 -7.09 -12.87
CA GLU A 203 9.66 -7.50 -13.41
C GLU A 203 10.75 -7.47 -12.33
N LYS A 204 10.65 -6.53 -11.38
CA LYS A 204 11.68 -6.28 -10.38
C LYS A 204 11.07 -6.00 -9.02
N MET A 205 11.81 -6.38 -7.97
CA MET A 205 11.57 -5.98 -6.59
C MET A 205 12.87 -5.44 -5.99
N ASP A 206 12.80 -4.31 -5.30
CA ASP A 206 13.94 -3.70 -4.59
C ASP A 206 13.51 -2.94 -3.33
N VAL A 207 14.46 -2.47 -2.53
CA VAL A 207 14.18 -1.56 -1.41
C VAL A 207 14.45 -0.14 -1.85
N THR A 208 13.44 0.70 -1.72
CA THR A 208 13.54 2.15 -1.89
C THR A 208 13.81 2.79 -0.54
N THR A 209 14.95 3.48 -0.42
CA THR A 209 15.30 4.31 0.74
C THR A 209 15.16 5.80 0.46
N SER A 210 14.96 6.17 -0.81
CA SER A 210 14.62 7.54 -1.20
C SER A 210 13.71 7.58 -2.42
N PHE A 211 12.74 8.52 -2.44
CA PHE A 211 11.93 8.81 -3.63
C PHE A 211 12.61 9.85 -4.55
N ASP A 212 13.63 10.53 -4.03
CA ASP A 212 14.45 11.52 -4.75
C ASP A 212 15.86 11.54 -4.16
N GLU A 213 16.91 11.56 -4.98
CA GLU A 213 18.29 11.55 -4.48
C GLU A 213 18.55 12.71 -3.48
N ASP A 214 17.88 13.84 -3.69
CA ASP A 214 17.98 15.04 -2.85
C ASP A 214 17.12 15.00 -1.57
N LYS A 215 16.22 14.03 -1.43
CA LYS A 215 15.29 13.90 -0.28
C LYS A 215 15.28 12.50 0.31
N SER A 216 16.43 12.07 0.82
CA SER A 216 16.53 10.85 1.64
C SER A 216 16.02 11.02 3.07
N ARG A 217 15.81 12.26 3.53
CA ARG A 217 15.42 12.61 4.92
C ARG A 217 14.17 13.48 4.98
N GLY A 218 13.43 13.37 6.08
CA GLY A 218 12.31 14.27 6.41
C GLY A 218 11.07 14.11 5.51
N VAL A 219 11.02 13.03 4.74
CA VAL A 219 9.85 12.67 3.91
C VAL A 219 8.84 11.84 4.71
N ASN A 220 9.24 11.26 5.83
CA ASN A 220 8.33 10.49 6.66
C ASN A 220 7.68 11.39 7.73
N ALA A 221 6.39 11.22 7.98
CA ALA A 221 5.65 12.10 8.90
C ALA A 221 6.09 11.95 10.38
N VAL A 222 6.76 10.85 10.72
CA VAL A 222 7.13 10.50 12.11
C VAL A 222 8.62 10.27 12.25
N TYR A 223 9.24 9.60 11.28
CA TYR A 223 10.63 9.18 11.31
C TYR A 223 11.51 10.06 10.40
N SER A 224 12.83 10.01 10.59
CA SER A 224 13.74 10.78 9.74
C SER A 224 13.99 10.10 8.39
N HIS A 225 13.98 8.76 8.38
CA HIS A 225 14.29 7.92 7.21
C HIS A 225 13.16 6.94 6.90
N MET A 226 13.21 6.37 5.70
CA MET A 226 12.26 5.37 5.24
C MET A 226 12.97 4.21 4.55
N ALA A 227 12.32 3.05 4.57
CA ALA A 227 12.63 1.92 3.71
C ALA A 227 11.29 1.32 3.27
N VAL A 228 11.13 1.13 1.95
CA VAL A 228 9.90 0.63 1.33
C VAL A 228 10.28 -0.49 0.37
N ASN A 229 9.65 -1.66 0.47
CA ASN A 229 9.75 -2.65 -0.60
C ASN A 229 8.98 -2.12 -1.81
N ALA A 230 9.63 -2.05 -2.96
CA ALA A 230 9.06 -1.56 -4.20
C ALA A 230 9.03 -2.67 -5.25
N LEU A 231 7.89 -2.82 -5.90
CA LEU A 231 7.65 -3.68 -7.06
C LEU A 231 7.58 -2.81 -8.31
N ARG A 232 8.20 -3.25 -9.40
CA ARG A 232 8.36 -2.46 -10.63
C ARG A 232 8.08 -3.28 -11.87
N THR A 233 7.45 -2.66 -12.85
CA THR A 233 7.32 -3.19 -14.22
C THR A 233 7.30 -2.04 -15.21
N ARG A 234 7.63 -2.30 -16.47
CA ARG A 234 7.48 -1.32 -17.55
C ARG A 234 6.06 -1.34 -18.10
N VAL A 235 5.59 -0.19 -18.57
CA VAL A 235 4.39 -0.10 -19.39
C VAL A 235 4.72 -0.64 -20.79
N ALA A 236 4.49 -1.94 -21.00
CA ALA A 236 4.77 -2.64 -22.25
C ALA A 236 3.51 -2.97 -23.07
N ALA A 237 2.33 -2.87 -22.47
CA ALA A 237 1.05 -3.20 -23.11
C ALA A 237 -0.04 -2.20 -22.69
N SER A 238 -1.12 -2.13 -23.46
CA SER A 238 -2.29 -1.29 -23.16
C SER A 238 -3.12 -1.82 -21.99
N ARG A 239 -3.03 -3.11 -21.67
CA ARG A 239 -3.67 -3.71 -20.49
C ARG A 239 -2.65 -4.55 -19.73
N ILE A 240 -2.43 -4.20 -18.47
CA ILE A 240 -1.43 -4.85 -17.60
C ILE A 240 -2.13 -5.30 -16.32
N GLN A 241 -1.94 -6.57 -15.96
CA GLN A 241 -2.40 -7.12 -14.69
C GLN A 241 -1.23 -7.32 -13.75
N LEU A 242 -1.36 -6.79 -12.54
CA LEU A 242 -0.35 -6.82 -11.49
C LEU A 242 -0.94 -7.48 -10.25
N THR A 243 -0.17 -8.33 -9.59
CA THR A 243 -0.58 -8.95 -8.33
C THR A 243 0.60 -9.02 -7.38
N SER A 244 0.36 -8.59 -6.16
CA SER A 244 1.34 -8.56 -5.08
C SER A 244 0.69 -9.00 -3.79
N LEU A 245 1.54 -9.45 -2.86
CA LEU A 245 1.17 -9.74 -1.50
C LEU A 245 2.10 -8.98 -0.58
N HIS A 246 1.55 -8.31 0.41
CA HIS A 246 2.31 -7.57 1.42
C HIS A 246 1.97 -8.11 2.81
N TYR A 247 2.96 -8.18 3.68
CA TYR A 247 2.81 -8.45 5.10
C TYR A 247 3.48 -7.33 5.86
N ALA A 248 2.82 -6.77 6.87
CA ALA A 248 3.42 -5.75 7.73
C ALA A 248 2.92 -5.91 9.16
N SER A 249 3.84 -6.07 10.11
CA SER A 249 3.48 -6.24 11.52
C SER A 249 4.46 -5.54 12.47
N PRO A 250 3.96 -4.83 13.49
CA PRO A 250 4.79 -4.33 14.58
C PRO A 250 5.23 -5.44 15.54
N ARG A 251 4.53 -6.58 15.54
CA ARG A 251 4.83 -7.76 16.38
C ARG A 251 4.72 -9.02 15.52
N PRO A 252 5.66 -9.22 14.59
CA PRO A 252 5.55 -10.27 13.58
C PRO A 252 5.53 -11.67 14.21
N LEU A 253 4.89 -12.62 13.52
CA LEU A 253 5.05 -14.06 13.85
C LEU A 253 6.51 -14.50 13.63
N ASN A 254 6.81 -15.76 13.96
CA ASN A 254 8.04 -16.38 13.52
C ASN A 254 8.15 -16.29 11.98
N LYS A 255 9.34 -15.92 11.48
CA LYS A 255 9.63 -15.75 10.05
C LYS A 255 9.20 -16.96 9.21
N GLN A 256 9.49 -18.19 9.66
CA GLN A 256 9.14 -19.41 8.91
C GLN A 256 7.63 -19.53 8.72
N GLU A 257 6.85 -19.20 9.75
CA GLU A 257 5.38 -19.24 9.68
C GLU A 257 4.83 -18.15 8.73
N ILE A 258 5.42 -16.94 8.76
CA ILE A 258 5.04 -15.86 7.83
C ILE A 258 5.32 -16.28 6.40
N LEU A 259 6.51 -16.82 6.12
CA LEU A 259 6.92 -17.25 4.78
C LEU A 259 6.06 -18.41 4.28
N ARG A 260 5.76 -19.39 5.14
CA ARG A 260 4.87 -20.52 4.82
C ARG A 260 3.47 -20.03 4.44
N ARG A 261 2.86 -19.18 5.28
CA ARG A 261 1.54 -18.60 5.01
C ARG A 261 1.55 -17.72 3.76
N GLY A 262 2.55 -16.86 3.61
CA GLY A 262 2.71 -15.98 2.45
C GLY A 262 2.82 -16.76 1.14
N ALA A 263 3.57 -17.85 1.12
CA ALA A 263 3.66 -18.73 -0.05
C ALA A 263 2.31 -19.41 -0.39
N GLN A 264 1.60 -19.93 0.61
CA GLN A 264 0.27 -20.53 0.42
C GLN A 264 -0.73 -19.52 -0.14
N LEU A 265 -0.74 -18.30 0.42
CA LEU A 265 -1.59 -17.23 -0.06
C LEU A 265 -1.21 -16.84 -1.49
N ALA A 266 0.07 -16.52 -1.76
CA ALA A 266 0.54 -16.16 -3.09
C ALA A 266 0.15 -17.19 -4.17
N ALA A 267 0.27 -18.50 -3.86
CA ALA A 267 -0.15 -19.57 -4.76
C ALA A 267 -1.67 -19.57 -5.03
N ARG A 268 -2.48 -19.48 -3.96
CA ARG A 268 -3.96 -19.41 -4.05
C ARG A 268 -4.42 -18.25 -4.94
N TRP A 269 -3.77 -17.10 -4.80
CA TRP A 269 -4.13 -15.89 -5.52
C TRP A 269 -3.65 -15.88 -6.96
N LYS A 270 -2.49 -16.45 -7.23
CA LYS A 270 -2.04 -16.66 -8.60
C LYS A 270 -3.07 -17.47 -9.38
N ALA A 271 -3.63 -18.53 -8.80
CA ALA A 271 -4.70 -19.31 -9.44
C ALA A 271 -5.98 -18.49 -9.68
N ALA A 272 -6.48 -17.79 -8.65
CA ALA A 272 -7.72 -16.99 -8.77
C ALA A 272 -7.62 -15.82 -9.77
N ALA A 273 -6.42 -15.25 -9.95
CA ALA A 273 -6.16 -14.17 -10.89
C ALA A 273 -6.32 -14.59 -12.36
N PHE A 274 -6.19 -15.88 -12.68
CA PHE A 274 -6.43 -16.43 -14.03
C PHE A 274 -7.91 -16.77 -14.29
N ASP A 275 -8.68 -17.11 -13.26
CA ASP A 275 -10.09 -17.48 -13.41
C ASP A 275 -11.04 -16.27 -13.45
N GLY A 276 -10.68 -15.17 -12.79
CA GLY A 276 -11.51 -13.97 -12.66
C GLY A 276 -11.64 -13.08 -13.92
N ASP A 277 -10.88 -13.35 -15.00
CA ASP A 277 -10.88 -12.52 -16.20
C ASP A 277 -12.09 -12.80 -17.13
N LYS A 278 -12.87 -13.85 -16.87
CA LYS A 278 -14.07 -14.15 -17.68
C LYS A 278 -15.26 -13.23 -17.41
N SER A 279 -15.35 -12.60 -16.23
CA SER A 279 -16.51 -11.77 -15.85
C SER A 279 -16.35 -10.28 -16.16
N LEU A 280 -15.14 -9.82 -16.51
CA LEU A 280 -14.86 -8.43 -16.89
C LEU A 280 -14.96 -8.18 -18.41
N LEU A 281 -15.18 -9.23 -19.22
CA LEU A 281 -15.31 -9.13 -20.68
C LEU A 281 -16.68 -8.63 -21.16
N VAL A 282 -17.66 -8.42 -20.26
CA VAL A 282 -19.06 -8.15 -20.65
C VAL A 282 -19.46 -6.67 -20.55
N SER A 283 -18.66 -5.79 -19.92
CA SER A 283 -19.13 -4.40 -19.63
C SER A 283 -18.67 -3.30 -20.60
N HIS A 284 -18.05 -3.62 -21.75
CA HIS A 284 -17.63 -2.60 -22.73
C HIS A 284 -18.12 -2.84 -24.18
N LEU A 285 -19.21 -3.58 -24.34
CA LEU A 285 -19.92 -3.73 -25.62
C LEU A 285 -21.43 -3.41 -25.52
N ALA A 286 -21.78 -2.42 -24.69
CA ALA A 286 -23.13 -1.85 -24.67
C ALA A 286 -23.05 -0.33 -24.83
#